data_AF-A0A1B6G7C3-F1
#
_entry.id   AF-A0A1B6G7C3-F1
#
_cell.length_a   1.000
_cell.length_b   1.000
_cell.length_c   1.000
_cell.angle_alpha   90.00
_cell.angle_beta   90.00
_cell.angle_gamma   90.00
#
_symmetry.space_group_name_H-M   'P 1'
#
loop_
_entity.id
_entity.type
_entity.pdbx_description
1 polymer ?
#
loop_
_entity_poly.entity_id
_entity_poly.type
_entity_poly.pdbx_seq_one_letter_code
_entity_poly.pdbx_strand_id
1 'polypeptide(L)'
;VQRILVELKRENPFTNGRPGRKWYNGFLSRNPQLAERMAQNLTKSRADVTEASIKAWFTEVYDYLKSNKIESVLEHPECIFNADETAFFLNPAGNKVLVEKGQKSVYQR
;
A
#
# COMPACT_ATOMS: atom_id res chain seq x y z
N VAL A 1 10.80 -16.83 -9.20
CA VAL A 1 12.02 -17.62 -9.50
C VAL A 1 11.79 -18.65 -10.59
N GLN A 2 10.88 -19.62 -10.43
CA GLN A 2 10.60 -20.63 -11.47
C GLN A 2 10.30 -20.02 -12.85
N ARG A 3 9.39 -19.04 -12.93
CA ARG A 3 9.08 -18.32 -14.18
C ARG A 3 10.32 -17.72 -14.85
N ILE A 4 11.15 -17.02 -14.08
CA ILE A 4 12.40 -16.39 -14.56
C ILE A 4 13.39 -17.44 -15.06
N LEU A 5 13.51 -18.58 -14.38
CA LEU A 5 14.41 -19.66 -14.80
C LEU A 5 13.95 -20.29 -16.13
N VAL A 6 12.63 -20.42 -16.33
CA VAL A 6 12.04 -20.91 -17.59
C VAL A 6 12.27 -19.90 -18.72
N GLU A 7 11.99 -18.62 -18.49
CA GLU A 7 12.20 -17.54 -19.48
C GLU A 7 13.66 -17.43 -19.90
N LEU A 8 14.59 -17.50 -18.94
CA LEU A 8 16.04 -17.39 -19.18
C LEU A 8 16.69 -18.71 -19.61
N LYS A 9 15.92 -19.79 -19.76
CA LYS A 9 16.41 -21.14 -20.11
C LYS A 9 17.64 -21.58 -19.29
N ARG A 10 17.64 -21.25 -18.00
CA ARG A 10 18.76 -21.58 -17.10
C ARG A 10 18.58 -22.96 -16.47
N GLU A 11 19.57 -23.81 -16.66
CA GLU A 11 19.68 -25.07 -15.92
C GLU A 11 19.77 -24.77 -14.42
N ASN A 12 19.09 -25.59 -13.63
CA ASN A 12 19.02 -25.41 -12.19
C ASN A 12 18.84 -26.77 -11.49
N PRO A 13 19.33 -26.92 -10.24
CA PRO A 13 19.25 -28.17 -9.50
C PRO A 13 17.89 -28.38 -8.81
N PHE A 14 16.87 -27.56 -9.12
CA PHE A 14 15.60 -27.60 -8.40
C PHE A 14 14.65 -28.64 -8.99
N THR A 15 14.03 -29.44 -8.12
CA THR A 15 12.94 -30.33 -8.52
C THR A 15 11.82 -29.52 -9.16
N ASN A 16 11.42 -29.87 -10.39
CA ASN A 16 10.42 -29.15 -11.19
C ASN A 16 10.72 -27.65 -11.38
N GLY A 17 12.00 -27.25 -11.33
CA GLY A 17 12.41 -25.85 -11.51
C GLY A 17 11.99 -24.92 -10.36
N ARG A 18 11.55 -25.46 -9.21
CA ARG A 18 11.02 -24.68 -8.09
C ARG A 18 11.91 -24.82 -6.85
N PRO A 19 12.51 -23.72 -6.37
CA PRO A 19 13.27 -23.76 -5.12
C PRO A 19 12.42 -24.19 -3.94
N GLY A 20 12.93 -25.11 -3.13
CA GLY A 20 12.30 -25.55 -1.90
C GLY A 20 12.46 -24.57 -0.73
N ARG A 21 11.75 -24.84 0.38
CA ARG A 21 11.77 -24.00 1.58
C ARG A 21 13.17 -23.77 2.17
N LYS A 22 14.02 -24.81 2.20
CA LYS A 22 15.40 -24.71 2.70
C LYS A 22 16.24 -23.73 1.88
N TRP A 23 16.09 -23.78 0.56
CA TRP A 23 16.78 -22.84 -0.33
C TRP A 23 16.30 -21.41 -0.09
N TYR A 24 14.99 -21.19 0.06
CA TYR A 24 14.42 -19.87 0.32
C TYR A 24 14.93 -19.27 1.63
N ASN A 25 14.92 -20.04 2.72
CA ASN A 25 15.45 -19.57 4.01
C ASN A 25 16.95 -19.24 3.90
N GLY A 26 17.73 -20.08 3.21
CA GLY A 26 19.14 -19.80 2.98
C GLY A 26 19.37 -18.57 2.10
N PHE A 27 18.51 -18.32 1.11
CA PHE A 27 18.55 -17.13 0.28
C PHE A 27 18.31 -15.86 1.11
N LEU A 28 17.31 -15.84 1.99
CA LEU A 28 17.06 -14.70 2.88
C LEU A 28 18.20 -14.50 3.88
N SER A 29 18.76 -15.58 4.44
CA SER A 29 19.90 -15.50 5.35
C SER A 29 21.16 -14.90 4.70
N ARG A 30 21.40 -15.18 3.41
CA ARG A 30 22.52 -14.61 2.65
C ARG A 30 22.26 -13.18 2.18
N ASN A 31 21.00 -12.72 2.19
CA ASN A 31 20.60 -11.41 1.70
C ASN A 31 19.86 -10.64 2.81
N PRO A 32 20.56 -10.21 3.87
CA PRO A 32 19.96 -9.50 5.00
C PRO A 32 19.40 -8.12 4.63
N GLN A 33 19.74 -7.62 3.43
CA GLN A 33 19.15 -6.42 2.83
C GLN A 33 17.73 -6.66 2.30
N LEU A 34 17.23 -7.89 2.27
CA LEU A 34 15.87 -8.21 1.86
C LEU A 34 14.97 -8.45 3.09
N ALA A 35 13.72 -8.02 2.99
CA ALA A 35 12.70 -8.25 4.00
C ALA A 35 11.40 -8.74 3.34
N GLU A 36 10.71 -9.66 4.01
CA GLU A 36 9.36 -10.05 3.65
C GLU A 36 8.38 -9.02 4.20
N ARG A 37 7.55 -8.43 3.33
CA ARG A 37 6.53 -7.45 3.68
C ARG A 37 5.19 -7.85 3.08
N MET A 38 4.11 -7.43 3.72
CA MET A 38 2.77 -7.52 3.13
C MET A 38 2.62 -6.35 2.15
N ALA A 39 2.31 -6.64 0.89
CA ALA A 39 2.01 -5.58 -0.06
C ALA A 39 0.73 -4.86 0.37
N GLN A 40 0.77 -3.54 0.40
CA GLN A 40 -0.42 -2.72 0.59
C GLN A 40 -1.17 -2.66 -0.74
N ASN A 41 -2.47 -2.92 -0.68
CA ASN A 41 -3.37 -2.64 -1.79
C ASN A 41 -3.58 -1.13 -1.83
N LEU A 42 -2.85 -0.41 -2.68
CA LEU A 42 -3.19 0.97 -2.97
C LEU A 42 -4.44 0.93 -3.86
N THR A 43 -5.56 1.39 -3.34
CA THR A 43 -6.76 1.53 -4.17
C THR A 43 -6.46 2.56 -5.26
N LYS A 44 -6.89 2.29 -6.50
CA LYS A 44 -6.70 3.20 -7.64
C LYS A 44 -7.15 4.64 -7.32
N SER A 45 -8.25 4.76 -6.57
CA SER A 45 -8.75 6.04 -6.06
C SER A 45 -7.75 6.85 -5.22
N ARG A 46 -6.88 6.19 -4.43
CA ARG A 46 -5.83 6.87 -3.65
C ARG A 46 -4.64 7.28 -4.51
N ALA A 47 -4.37 6.55 -5.60
CA ALA A 47 -3.28 6.85 -6.53
C ALA A 47 -3.61 8.04 -7.43
N ASP A 48 -4.89 8.25 -7.72
CA ASP A 48 -5.38 9.27 -8.67
C ASP A 48 -5.60 10.65 -8.02
N VAL A 49 -5.40 10.79 -6.70
CA VAL A 49 -5.53 12.08 -6.00
C VAL A 49 -4.40 13.03 -6.41
N THR A 50 -4.76 14.20 -6.91
CA THR A 50 -3.83 15.27 -7.31
C THR A 50 -3.93 16.47 -6.37
N GLU A 51 -2.89 17.32 -6.33
CA GLU A 51 -2.95 18.58 -5.59
C GLU A 51 -4.15 19.45 -6.02
N ALA A 52 -4.43 19.49 -7.33
CA ALA A 52 -5.58 20.19 -7.88
C ALA A 52 -6.91 19.65 -7.31
N SER A 53 -7.06 18.32 -7.21
CA SER A 53 -8.26 17.72 -6.62
C SER A 53 -8.42 18.05 -5.14
N ILE A 54 -7.32 18.12 -4.38
CA ILE A 54 -7.36 18.51 -2.96
C ILE A 54 -7.81 19.97 -2.83
N LYS A 55 -7.20 20.88 -3.60
CA LYS A 55 -7.57 22.31 -3.60
C LYS A 55 -9.03 22.51 -4.00
N ALA A 56 -9.49 21.83 -5.04
CA ALA A 56 -10.87 21.90 -5.51
C ALA A 56 -11.85 21.46 -4.41
N TRP A 57 -11.55 20.36 -3.69
CA TRP A 57 -12.37 19.90 -2.58
C TRP A 57 -12.49 20.94 -1.46
N PHE A 58 -11.38 21.57 -1.05
CA PHE A 58 -11.43 22.62 -0.02
C PHE A 58 -12.26 23.83 -0.46
N THR A 59 -12.13 24.25 -1.73
CA THR A 59 -12.95 25.34 -2.28
C THR A 59 -14.43 24.98 -2.29
N GLU A 60 -14.78 23.78 -2.75
CA GLU A 60 -16.16 23.30 -2.80
C GLU A 60 -16.81 23.27 -1.40
N VAL A 61 -16.09 22.74 -0.40
CA VAL A 61 -16.56 22.71 0.99
C VAL A 61 -16.75 24.13 1.54
N TYR A 62 -15.81 25.03 1.28
CA TYR A 62 -15.93 26.42 1.73
C TYR A 62 -17.12 27.15 1.08
N ASP A 63 -17.29 27.00 -0.22
CA ASP A 63 -18.42 27.59 -0.96
C ASP A 63 -19.77 27.04 -0.48
N TYR A 64 -19.82 25.74 -0.14
CA TYR A 64 -20.98 25.14 0.49
C TYR A 64 -21.29 25.77 1.86
N LEU A 65 -20.29 25.94 2.73
CA LEU A 65 -20.50 26.56 4.05
C LEU A 65 -21.00 28.01 3.91
N LYS A 66 -20.41 28.76 2.97
CA LYS A 66 -20.78 30.14 2.69
C LYS A 66 -22.19 30.28 2.12
N SER A 67 -22.56 29.44 1.14
CA SER A 67 -23.91 29.47 0.54
C SER A 67 -25.01 29.12 1.55
N ASN A 68 -24.70 28.29 2.54
CA ASN A 68 -25.61 27.92 3.62
C ASN A 68 -25.54 28.86 4.85
N LYS A 69 -24.69 29.90 4.82
CA LYS A 69 -24.51 30.85 5.94
C LYS A 69 -24.09 30.20 7.26
N ILE A 70 -23.28 29.14 7.18
CA ILE A 70 -22.76 28.38 8.33
C ILE A 70 -21.24 28.46 8.46
N GLU A 71 -20.60 29.40 7.76
CA GLU A 71 -19.15 29.64 7.79
C GLU A 71 -18.57 29.88 9.19
N SER A 72 -19.37 30.38 10.13
CA SER A 72 -18.95 30.61 11.53
C SER A 72 -18.51 29.34 12.24
N VAL A 73 -18.92 28.15 11.77
CA VAL A 73 -18.44 26.87 12.33
C VAL A 73 -16.92 26.72 12.24
N LEU A 74 -16.28 27.38 11.26
CA LEU A 74 -14.83 27.35 11.09
C LEU A 74 -14.08 28.14 12.17
N GLU A 75 -14.76 29.01 12.90
CA GLU A 75 -14.20 29.76 14.03
C GLU A 75 -14.20 28.96 15.34
N HIS A 76 -14.86 27.79 15.35
CA HIS A 76 -15.06 26.93 16.51
C HIS A 76 -14.31 25.60 16.37
N PRO A 77 -12.97 25.58 16.52
CA PRO A 77 -12.17 24.36 16.40
C PRO A 77 -12.57 23.28 17.42
N GLU A 78 -13.18 23.65 18.55
CA GLU A 78 -13.75 22.74 19.55
C GLU A 78 -14.88 21.85 19.02
N CYS A 79 -15.52 22.25 17.91
CA CYS A 79 -16.59 21.50 17.25
C CYS A 79 -16.06 20.49 16.20
N ILE A 80 -14.73 20.35 16.07
CA ILE A 80 -14.11 19.39 15.15
C ILE A 80 -13.92 18.07 15.88
N PHE A 81 -14.83 17.13 15.63
CA PHE A 81 -14.77 15.77 16.17
C PHE A 81 -14.15 14.82 15.16
N ASN A 82 -13.15 14.04 15.57
CA ASN A 82 -12.67 12.93 14.75
C ASN A 82 -13.63 11.74 14.90
N ALA A 83 -14.19 11.29 13.78
CA ALA A 83 -14.92 10.03 13.70
C ALA A 83 -14.14 9.11 12.76
N ASP A 84 -13.20 8.35 13.31
CA ASP A 84 -12.49 7.31 12.57
C ASP A 84 -13.11 5.95 12.89
N GLU A 85 -13.39 5.18 11.86
CA GLU A 85 -14.04 3.87 12.00
C GLU A 85 -13.02 2.80 12.38
N THR A 86 -13.39 1.92 13.29
CA THR A 86 -12.61 0.71 13.54
C THR A 86 -12.92 -0.32 12.47
N ALA A 87 -11.99 -0.51 11.54
CA ALA A 87 -12.14 -1.50 10.48
C ALA A 87 -11.91 -2.93 11.01
N PHE A 88 -12.90 -3.81 10.82
CA PHE A 88 -12.70 -5.26 10.92
C PHE A 88 -12.24 -5.79 9.56
N PHE A 89 -11.00 -6.25 9.49
CA PHE A 89 -10.44 -6.85 8.28
C PHE A 89 -10.97 -8.27 8.10
N LEU A 90 -12.11 -8.40 7.39
CA LEU A 90 -12.69 -9.69 7.01
C LEU A 90 -12.00 -10.33 5.80
N ASN A 91 -11.01 -9.64 5.19
CA ASN A 91 -10.23 -10.10 4.04
C ASN A 91 -8.83 -10.53 4.51
N PRO A 92 -8.32 -11.72 4.11
CA PRO A 92 -6.97 -12.13 4.46
C PRO A 92 -5.91 -11.11 4.03
N ALA A 93 -4.89 -10.96 4.86
CA ALA A 93 -3.66 -10.23 4.59
C ALA A 93 -3.18 -10.44 3.13
N GLY A 94 -2.81 -9.35 2.45
CA GLY A 94 -2.35 -9.37 1.06
C GLY A 94 -1.13 -10.27 0.84
N ASN A 95 -0.74 -10.45 -0.42
CA ASN A 95 0.39 -11.33 -0.75
C ASN A 95 1.68 -10.82 -0.10
N LYS A 96 2.46 -11.76 0.42
CA LYS A 96 3.81 -11.49 0.89
C LYS A 96 4.73 -11.26 -0.30
N VAL A 97 5.49 -10.18 -0.23
CA VAL A 97 6.46 -9.77 -1.26
C VAL A 97 7.82 -9.55 -0.62
N LEU A 98 8.88 -9.79 -1.40
CA LEU A 98 10.24 -9.50 -1.01
C LEU A 98 10.63 -8.11 -1.48
N VAL A 99 11.10 -7.29 -0.55
CA VAL A 99 11.55 -5.92 -0.81
C VAL A 99 12.87 -5.62 -0.14
N GLU A 100 13.50 -4.52 -0.52
CA GLU A 100 14.67 -4.02 0.19
C GLU A 100 14.29 -3.55 1.60
N LYS A 101 15.15 -3.90 2.56
CA LYS A 101 14.98 -3.59 3.97
C LYS A 101 15.05 -2.07 4.13
N GLY A 102 13.94 -1.49 4.58
CA GLY A 102 13.78 -0.04 4.73
C GLY A 102 12.71 0.55 3.82
N GLN A 103 12.29 -0.17 2.76
CA GLN A 103 11.15 0.24 1.96
C GLN A 103 9.83 0.06 2.74
N LYS A 104 9.17 1.19 3.01
CA LYS A 104 7.92 1.25 3.79
C LYS A 104 6.67 1.11 2.92
N SER A 105 6.73 1.61 1.69
CA SER A 105 5.59 1.65 0.77
C SER A 105 5.77 0.59 -0.31
N VAL A 106 5.12 -0.56 -0.12
CA VAL A 106 5.17 -1.66 -1.07
C VAL A 106 3.78 -1.85 -1.64
N TYR A 107 3.58 -1.41 -2.88
CA TYR A 107 2.26 -1.44 -3.51
C TYR A 107 2.16 -2.63 -4.46
N GLN A 108 1.05 -3.37 -4.37
CA GLN A 108 0.68 -4.34 -5.39
C GLN A 108 0.02 -3.58 -6.54
N ARG A 109 0.61 -3.60 -7.74
CA ARG A 109 -0.01 -3.11 -8.97
C ARG A 109 -0.96 -4.15 -9.55
#